data_AF-A0A2N3N9L3-F1
#
_entry.id   AF-A0A2N3N9L3-F1
#
_cell.length_a   1.000
_cell.length_b   1.000
_cell.length_c   1.000
_cell.angle_alpha   90.00
_cell.angle_beta   90.00
_cell.angle_gamma   90.00
#
_symmetry.space_group_name_H-M   'P 1'
#
loop_
_entity.id
_entity.type
_entity.pdbx_description
1 polymer ?
#
loop_
_entity_poly.entity_id
_entity_poly.type
_entity_poly.pdbx_seq_one_letter_code
_entity_poly.pdbx_strand_id
1 'polypeptide(L)'
;MASRPLATSLGSLRSQICLRSLLSPSIRISSRYYPAQIARTPSGYASTRSLTYSLTRAERSKDTPVDVANNEPAATSEAEATSAQEPTETPWYLEVEPPSHPPVQEPAPLPPIPHDSPTLLEPLLKYVYGEMGLDDLNLLDLRAFDPPPAIGQNLLMLFGTARSERHLHVASGRLVRWLRYNYKLEAEADGLIGPGELRTKLRRMRRKAKLLGSSTTSKPGGDDGITTGWICVNLGTIGAEVNETARFDDSGKLSGFGNSAVETGCTIVVQVMTESRRTELNLEKLWLDSLARNQRQRETFTPAPSKGVPTGRAHPSQSLPGQKRSYSTQPTLRNDASRATHMSSSVLDEVRRRVLSFQLDANESSTAQYPALIQSIFSPHIGEAHAEEQVSLVEDVMRILSERNENLLNNQVLITIIESIAHSGSKSPILARAQRNLEDLMVIKRLPCPDDVQIVQLLRAYAAQGNWERFWDVWRLPPRYRRARDEDLYAELFEIVAATRQPAVCIEALRKCVYDMQVETPPVFPGDRVYDAILQCISLADPTAIETADKVEQGEAQWLSSYYNGPENEWKESRARILFDRHIKREFVKMVHDLRFARQQLNTGPEAPM
;
A
#
# COMPACT_ATOMS: atom_id res chain seq x y z
N MET A 1 10.16 -36.13 41.12
CA MET A 1 11.22 -35.38 40.42
C MET A 1 11.64 -36.22 39.22
N ALA A 2 11.17 -35.87 38.04
CA ALA A 2 11.58 -36.51 36.79
C ALA A 2 12.01 -35.38 35.85
N SER A 3 13.24 -35.51 35.38
CA SER A 3 14.01 -34.58 34.56
C SER A 3 13.35 -34.36 33.20
N ARG A 4 13.13 -33.09 32.84
CA ARG A 4 12.77 -32.66 31.49
C ARG A 4 13.99 -32.83 30.57
N PRO A 5 13.86 -33.41 29.37
CA PRO A 5 14.97 -33.47 28.43
C PRO A 5 15.25 -32.07 27.87
N LEU A 6 16.47 -31.59 28.10
CA LEU A 6 17.05 -30.39 27.50
C LEU A 6 17.52 -30.73 26.07
N ALA A 7 16.63 -30.70 25.09
CA ALA A 7 17.03 -30.75 23.68
C ALA A 7 15.90 -30.31 22.74
N THR A 8 15.78 -29.00 22.47
CA THR A 8 15.15 -28.42 21.25
C THR A 8 15.24 -26.87 21.26
N SER A 9 16.44 -26.29 21.24
CA SER A 9 16.61 -24.82 21.21
C SER A 9 16.77 -24.21 19.81
N LEU A 10 16.63 -24.98 18.72
CA LEU A 10 16.91 -24.49 17.36
C LEU A 10 15.71 -24.48 16.39
N GLY A 11 14.50 -24.85 16.84
CA GLY A 11 13.28 -24.79 16.02
C GLY A 11 12.48 -23.48 16.11
N SER A 12 12.79 -22.57 17.05
CA SER A 12 11.74 -21.72 17.65
C SER A 12 11.55 -20.31 17.09
N LEU A 13 12.35 -19.82 16.14
CA LEU A 13 12.16 -18.44 15.64
C LEU A 13 10.92 -18.29 14.74
N ARG A 14 10.58 -19.33 13.96
CA ARG A 14 9.42 -19.30 13.07
C ARG A 14 8.10 -19.54 13.82
N SER A 15 8.09 -20.42 14.82
CA SER A 15 6.91 -20.70 15.65
C SER A 15 6.56 -19.53 16.57
N GLN A 16 7.55 -18.84 17.14
CA GLN A 16 7.31 -17.66 17.99
C GLN A 16 6.70 -16.48 17.22
N ILE A 17 6.97 -16.33 15.93
CA ILE A 17 6.37 -15.27 15.09
C ILE A 17 4.88 -15.55 14.85
N CYS A 18 4.50 -16.80 14.56
CA CYS A 18 3.09 -17.19 14.38
C CYS A 18 2.28 -17.13 15.68
N LEU A 19 2.89 -17.53 16.80
CA LEU A 19 2.25 -17.44 18.12
C LEU A 19 2.03 -15.98 18.54
N ARG A 20 3.01 -15.10 18.30
CA ARG A 20 2.85 -13.67 18.61
C ARG A 20 1.86 -12.93 17.71
N SER A 21 1.55 -13.46 16.51
CA SER A 21 0.63 -12.79 15.59
C SER A 21 -0.85 -12.91 15.98
N LEU A 22 -1.29 -13.90 16.76
CA LEU A 22 -2.72 -14.06 17.08
C LEU A 22 -3.28 -12.92 17.94
N LEU A 23 -2.51 -12.44 18.93
CA LEU A 23 -2.91 -11.35 19.83
C LEU A 23 -2.18 -10.01 19.58
N SER A 24 -1.21 -9.91 18.65
CA SER A 24 -0.40 -8.69 18.48
C SER A 24 -1.18 -7.44 18.03
N PRO A 25 -0.94 -6.27 18.68
CA PRO A 25 -1.22 -4.89 18.28
C PRO A 25 -1.71 -4.65 16.87
N SER A 26 -0.80 -5.06 15.99
CA SER A 26 -0.74 -4.77 14.58
C SER A 26 0.47 -5.57 14.09
N ILE A 27 0.28 -6.46 13.13
CA ILE A 27 1.36 -6.69 12.18
C ILE A 27 1.40 -5.39 11.37
N ARG A 28 2.37 -4.51 11.62
CA ARG A 28 2.55 -3.32 10.77
C ARG A 28 3.06 -3.80 9.42
N ILE A 29 2.12 -4.16 8.54
CA ILE A 29 2.41 -4.35 7.14
C ILE A 29 2.36 -2.96 6.52
N SER A 30 3.52 -2.46 6.10
CA SER A 30 3.58 -1.43 5.08
C SER A 30 2.97 -2.04 3.81
N SER A 31 1.66 -1.92 3.67
CA SER A 31 0.91 -2.37 2.50
C SER A 31 1.24 -1.44 1.34
N ARG A 32 2.35 -1.73 0.65
CA ARG A 32 2.52 -1.41 -0.76
C ARG A 32 2.48 -2.72 -1.54
N TYR A 33 1.30 -3.32 -1.68
CA TYR A 33 1.04 -4.24 -2.78
C TYR A 33 0.05 -3.59 -3.72
N TYR A 34 0.60 -3.01 -4.79
CA TYR A 34 -0.15 -2.61 -5.97
C TYR A 34 -0.91 -3.82 -6.53
N PRO A 35 -2.12 -3.63 -7.08
CA PRO A 35 -2.67 -4.62 -8.01
C PRO A 35 -1.72 -4.69 -9.22
N ALA A 36 -1.09 -5.83 -9.42
CA ALA A 36 -0.42 -6.14 -10.67
C ALA A 36 -1.46 -6.01 -11.79
N GLN A 37 -1.37 -4.93 -12.56
CA GLN A 37 -2.11 -4.79 -13.78
C GLN A 37 -1.70 -5.95 -14.68
N ILE A 38 -2.69 -6.72 -15.12
CA ILE A 38 -2.58 -7.71 -16.19
C ILE A 38 -1.79 -7.05 -17.33
N ALA A 39 -0.59 -7.56 -17.58
CA ALA A 39 0.15 -7.24 -18.79
C ALA A 39 -0.69 -7.74 -19.97
N ARG A 40 -1.44 -6.83 -20.59
CA ARG A 40 -2.02 -7.07 -21.91
C ARG A 40 -0.85 -7.20 -22.88
N THR A 41 -0.58 -8.41 -23.33
CA THR A 41 0.17 -8.65 -24.55
C THR A 41 -0.61 -8.03 -25.72
N PRO A 42 -0.01 -7.17 -26.54
CA PRO A 42 -0.62 -6.82 -27.81
C PRO A 42 -0.37 -7.98 -28.77
N SER A 43 -1.35 -8.87 -28.90
CA SER A 43 -1.52 -9.66 -30.12
C SER A 43 -2.03 -8.70 -31.20
N GLY A 44 -1.12 -8.30 -32.10
CA GLY A 44 -1.42 -7.42 -33.22
C GLY A 44 -1.16 -8.15 -34.53
N TYR A 45 -2.21 -8.74 -35.10
CA TYR A 45 -2.27 -8.93 -36.55
C TYR A 45 -2.36 -7.56 -37.22
N ALA A 46 -1.53 -7.39 -38.24
CA ALA A 46 -1.32 -6.15 -38.97
C ALA A 46 -2.59 -5.64 -39.67
N SER A 47 -2.79 -4.32 -39.64
CA SER A 47 -3.49 -3.63 -40.71
C SER A 47 -2.81 -2.28 -40.95
N THR A 48 -2.07 -2.24 -42.05
CA THR A 48 -1.40 -1.05 -42.58
C THR A 48 -2.43 -0.07 -43.14
N ARG A 49 -2.58 1.10 -42.51
CA ARG A 49 -3.04 2.31 -43.19
C ARG A 49 -2.19 3.49 -42.77
N SER A 50 -1.19 3.75 -43.61
CA SER A 50 -0.41 4.98 -43.67
C SER A 50 -1.34 6.14 -44.07
N LEU A 51 -1.37 7.19 -43.24
CA LEU A 51 -1.81 8.52 -43.66
C LEU A 51 -0.77 9.51 -43.13
N THR A 52 0.15 9.84 -44.02
CA THR A 52 1.02 11.02 -43.93
C THR A 52 0.16 12.26 -44.15
N TYR A 53 0.23 13.21 -43.22
CA TYR A 53 -0.13 14.60 -43.50
C TYR A 53 0.96 15.53 -42.99
N SER A 54 1.75 15.98 -43.96
CA SER A 54 2.67 17.10 -43.95
C SER A 54 1.91 18.42 -44.00
N LEU A 55 2.27 19.37 -43.14
CA LEU A 55 1.97 20.81 -43.28
C LEU A 55 3.25 21.56 -42.90
N THR A 56 4.14 21.80 -43.88
CA THR A 56 4.28 23.04 -44.66
C THR A 56 4.63 24.27 -43.82
N ARG A 57 5.94 24.49 -43.66
CA ARG A 57 6.55 25.77 -43.33
C ARG A 57 6.77 26.53 -44.63
N ALA A 58 6.03 27.62 -44.83
CA ALA A 58 6.26 28.56 -45.92
C ALA A 58 7.18 29.68 -45.42
N GLU A 59 8.30 29.84 -46.12
CA GLU A 59 9.23 30.97 -46.04
C GLU A 59 8.63 32.23 -46.69
N ARG A 60 9.20 33.40 -46.36
CA ARG A 60 9.61 34.52 -47.26
C ARG A 60 9.75 35.82 -46.43
N SER A 61 10.98 36.19 -46.00
CA SER A 61 12.04 36.98 -46.69
C SER A 61 11.98 38.46 -46.25
N LYS A 62 13.05 39.12 -45.80
CA LYS A 62 14.19 39.74 -46.54
C LYS A 62 14.90 40.68 -45.50
N ASP A 63 16.18 41.05 -45.50
CA ASP A 63 17.25 41.17 -46.50
C ASP A 63 18.63 41.15 -45.80
N THR A 64 19.67 40.75 -46.53
CA THR A 64 21.04 41.30 -46.44
C THR A 64 21.42 41.85 -47.83
N PRO A 65 22.30 42.87 -47.90
CA PRO A 65 23.61 42.68 -48.55
C PRO A 65 24.76 43.34 -47.73
N VAL A 66 25.93 42.73 -47.46
CA VAL A 66 27.04 42.25 -48.32
C VAL A 66 28.19 43.30 -48.47
N ASP A 67 29.37 42.84 -48.06
CA ASP A 67 30.78 43.18 -48.41
C ASP A 67 31.42 44.55 -48.04
N VAL A 68 32.61 44.56 -47.41
CA VAL A 68 33.95 44.42 -48.04
C VAL A 68 35.06 44.64 -46.99
N ALA A 69 35.95 43.65 -46.90
CA ALA A 69 37.41 43.66 -46.71
C ALA A 69 38.19 44.77 -45.92
N ASN A 70 39.12 44.22 -45.11
CA ASN A 70 40.54 44.55 -44.98
C ASN A 70 41.07 45.55 -43.92
N ASN A 71 41.94 44.95 -43.09
CA ASN A 71 43.25 45.40 -42.61
C ASN A 71 43.35 46.31 -41.36
N GLU A 72 43.76 45.65 -40.27
CA GLU A 72 44.79 46.10 -39.31
C GLU A 72 46.04 46.69 -40.03
N PRO A 73 46.91 47.51 -39.39
CA PRO A 73 47.32 47.38 -37.97
C PRO A 73 47.64 48.68 -37.19
N ALA A 74 47.90 48.48 -35.88
CA ALA A 74 48.88 49.17 -35.01
C ALA A 74 48.94 50.71 -34.95
N ALA A 75 48.76 51.30 -33.76
CA ALA A 75 49.87 51.86 -32.97
C ALA A 75 49.38 52.69 -31.77
N THR A 76 50.15 52.55 -30.70
CA THR A 76 50.15 53.15 -29.37
C THR A 76 50.43 54.66 -29.34
N SER A 77 49.81 55.40 -28.41
CA SER A 77 50.37 56.52 -27.58
C SER A 77 49.20 57.26 -26.90
N GLU A 78 49.08 57.19 -25.57
CA GLU A 78 49.64 58.09 -24.54
C GLU A 78 48.85 59.39 -24.28
N ALA A 79 48.50 59.52 -22.99
CA ALA A 79 48.51 60.74 -22.15
C ALA A 79 47.46 61.86 -22.33
N GLU A 80 46.62 61.93 -21.29
CA GLU A 80 46.18 63.11 -20.51
C GLU A 80 46.58 64.52 -20.98
N ALA A 81 45.59 65.43 -21.10
CA ALA A 81 45.43 66.59 -20.22
C ALA A 81 44.26 67.52 -20.63
N THR A 82 43.37 67.77 -19.67
CA THR A 82 42.75 69.04 -19.26
C THR A 82 42.28 70.08 -20.30
N SER A 83 40.97 70.34 -20.35
CA SER A 83 40.33 71.62 -19.95
C SER A 83 39.00 71.87 -20.67
N ALA A 84 38.10 72.53 -19.96
CA ALA A 84 36.72 72.80 -20.34
C ALA A 84 36.56 73.72 -21.56
N GLN A 85 35.62 73.38 -22.46
CA GLN A 85 34.86 74.30 -23.31
C GLN A 85 33.46 73.72 -23.61
N GLU A 86 32.49 74.64 -23.74
CA GLU A 86 31.05 74.47 -23.90
C GLU A 86 30.59 73.70 -25.18
N PRO A 87 29.30 73.30 -25.26
CA PRO A 87 28.88 72.07 -25.91
C PRO A 87 28.85 72.23 -27.44
N THR A 88 29.63 71.41 -28.14
CA THR A 88 29.17 70.95 -29.44
C THR A 88 28.07 69.93 -29.15
N GLU A 89 26.81 70.31 -29.39
CA GLU A 89 25.67 69.40 -29.39
C GLU A 89 25.98 68.20 -30.28
N THR A 90 26.54 67.15 -29.69
CA THR A 90 26.55 65.82 -30.31
C THR A 90 25.10 65.38 -30.30
N PRO A 91 24.45 65.26 -31.45
CA PRO A 91 23.04 64.96 -31.47
C PRO A 91 22.83 63.53 -30.96
N TRP A 92 21.82 63.36 -30.10
CA TRP A 92 21.50 62.16 -29.31
C TRP A 92 21.49 60.81 -30.06
N TYR A 93 21.48 60.81 -31.39
CA TYR A 93 21.53 59.61 -32.21
C TYR A 93 22.94 59.03 -32.42
N LEU A 94 24.01 59.76 -32.06
CA LEU A 94 25.41 59.32 -32.16
C LEU A 94 25.98 58.80 -30.84
N GLU A 95 25.33 59.08 -29.73
CA GLU A 95 25.63 58.51 -28.41
C GLU A 95 24.87 57.18 -28.23
N VAL A 96 25.22 56.17 -29.05
CA VAL A 96 24.73 54.81 -28.81
C VAL A 96 25.62 54.18 -27.76
N GLU A 97 25.22 54.27 -26.49
CA GLU A 97 25.81 53.43 -25.44
C GLU A 97 25.67 51.96 -25.86
N PRO A 98 26.78 51.19 -25.93
CA PRO A 98 26.68 49.76 -26.16
C PRO A 98 25.82 49.17 -25.04
N PRO A 99 24.87 48.26 -25.33
CA PRO A 99 23.95 47.74 -24.33
C PRO A 99 24.76 47.17 -23.16
N SER A 100 24.70 47.86 -22.01
CA SER A 100 25.41 47.44 -20.81
C SER A 100 25.01 46.01 -20.52
N HIS A 101 25.99 45.09 -20.55
CA HIS A 101 25.76 43.75 -20.05
C HIS A 101 25.22 43.88 -18.62
N PRO A 102 24.13 43.18 -18.27
CA PRO A 102 23.67 43.19 -16.88
C PRO A 102 24.85 42.77 -16.00
N PRO A 103 25.02 43.39 -14.82
CA PRO A 103 26.12 43.04 -13.93
C PRO A 103 26.10 41.54 -13.70
N VAL A 104 27.24 40.89 -13.97
CA VAL A 104 27.44 39.47 -13.70
C VAL A 104 27.21 39.29 -12.21
N GLN A 105 26.06 38.72 -11.83
CA GLN A 105 25.80 38.36 -10.45
C GLN A 105 26.86 37.33 -10.08
N GLU A 106 27.76 37.69 -9.16
CA GLU A 106 28.73 36.76 -8.64
C GLU A 106 27.98 35.55 -8.07
N PRO A 107 28.39 34.31 -8.43
CA PRO A 107 27.74 33.13 -7.94
C PRO A 107 27.81 33.11 -6.41
N ALA A 108 26.67 32.98 -5.74
CA ALA A 108 26.62 32.83 -4.30
C ALA A 108 27.56 31.68 -3.86
N PRO A 109 28.37 31.88 -2.81
CA PRO A 109 29.33 30.86 -2.39
C PRO A 109 28.60 29.59 -1.94
N LEU A 110 29.08 28.43 -2.40
CA LEU A 110 28.57 27.13 -1.98
C LEU A 110 28.80 26.94 -0.46
N PRO A 111 27.88 26.26 0.24
CA PRO A 111 28.03 26.02 1.67
C PRO A 111 29.27 25.15 1.96
N PRO A 112 30.01 25.42 3.05
CA PRO A 112 31.17 24.62 3.42
C PRO A 112 30.74 23.22 3.83
N ILE A 113 31.51 22.22 3.41
CA ILE A 113 31.24 20.82 3.67
C ILE A 113 31.82 20.44 5.04
N PRO A 114 31.04 19.84 5.96
CA PRO A 114 31.54 19.37 7.25
C PRO A 114 32.62 18.29 7.10
N HIS A 115 33.57 18.26 8.04
CA HIS A 115 34.59 17.21 8.12
C HIS A 115 33.91 15.82 8.26
N ASP A 116 34.51 14.79 7.67
CA ASP A 116 33.98 13.41 7.62
C ASP A 116 32.60 13.26 6.93
N SER A 117 32.31 14.07 5.91
CA SER A 117 31.10 13.89 5.08
C SER A 117 31.27 12.79 4.02
N PRO A 118 30.19 12.09 3.64
CA PRO A 118 30.24 11.11 2.55
C PRO A 118 30.66 11.76 1.22
N THR A 119 31.46 11.05 0.42
CA THR A 119 32.00 11.51 -0.87
C THR A 119 30.92 11.95 -1.87
N LEU A 120 29.67 11.51 -1.67
CA LEU A 120 28.52 11.91 -2.48
C LEU A 120 28.13 13.39 -2.29
N LEU A 121 28.42 13.99 -1.13
CA LEU A 121 27.88 15.30 -0.77
C LEU A 121 28.42 16.44 -1.64
N GLU A 122 29.69 16.38 -2.03
CA GLU A 122 30.29 17.41 -2.90
C GLU A 122 29.69 17.40 -4.32
N PRO A 123 29.62 16.25 -5.04
CA PRO A 123 28.88 16.18 -6.31
C PRO A 123 27.42 16.60 -6.19
N LEU A 124 26.76 16.26 -5.07
CA LEU A 124 25.38 16.63 -4.82
C LEU A 124 25.20 18.15 -4.74
N LEU A 125 26.04 18.86 -3.96
CA LEU A 125 25.99 20.32 -3.85
C LEU A 125 26.23 21.01 -5.20
N LYS A 126 27.23 20.54 -5.97
CA LYS A 126 27.53 21.05 -7.31
C LYS A 126 26.36 20.86 -8.27
N TYR A 127 25.71 19.69 -8.22
CA TYR A 127 24.54 19.39 -9.06
C TYR A 127 23.31 20.23 -8.66
N VAL A 128 23.07 20.37 -7.36
CA VAL A 128 21.95 21.16 -6.83
C VAL A 128 22.08 22.65 -7.17
N TYR A 129 23.29 23.19 -7.13
CA TYR A 129 23.54 24.57 -7.52
C TYR A 129 23.51 24.75 -9.05
N GLY A 130 24.31 23.98 -9.79
CA GLY A 130 24.51 24.19 -11.23
C GLY A 130 23.36 23.71 -12.11
N GLU A 131 22.95 22.46 -11.96
CA GLU A 131 21.98 21.80 -12.86
C GLU A 131 20.53 21.97 -12.40
N MET A 132 20.30 22.00 -11.09
CA MET A 132 18.97 22.25 -10.53
C MET A 132 18.63 23.74 -10.39
N GLY A 133 19.64 24.63 -10.37
CA GLY A 133 19.43 26.07 -10.25
C GLY A 133 18.69 26.47 -8.98
N LEU A 134 18.96 25.77 -7.86
CA LEU A 134 18.43 26.16 -6.56
C LEU A 134 19.25 27.30 -5.98
N ASP A 135 18.55 28.30 -5.48
CA ASP A 135 19.14 29.49 -4.88
C ASP A 135 19.23 29.28 -3.34
N ASP A 136 20.07 30.07 -2.65
CA ASP A 136 20.20 30.10 -1.17
C ASP A 136 20.38 28.71 -0.52
N LEU A 137 21.50 28.04 -0.81
CA LEU A 137 21.79 26.71 -0.28
C LEU A 137 22.34 26.77 1.15
N ASN A 138 21.64 26.12 2.09
CA ASN A 138 22.09 26.02 3.49
C ASN A 138 22.23 24.56 3.91
N LEU A 139 23.42 24.16 4.37
CA LEU A 139 23.71 22.80 4.83
C LEU A 139 23.82 22.78 6.35
N LEU A 140 22.87 22.10 7.00
CA LEU A 140 22.87 21.89 8.44
C LEU A 140 23.47 20.55 8.81
N ASP A 141 24.47 20.58 9.69
CA ASP A 141 25.04 19.40 10.32
C ASP A 141 24.27 19.06 11.62
N LEU A 142 23.51 17.97 11.58
CA LEU A 142 22.69 17.50 12.70
C LEU A 142 23.19 16.15 13.25
N ARG A 143 24.45 15.79 13.01
CA ARG A 143 25.01 14.51 13.47
C ARG A 143 25.09 14.40 14.99
N ALA A 144 25.18 15.53 15.71
CA ALA A 144 25.28 15.56 17.16
C ALA A 144 23.94 15.37 17.91
N PHE A 145 22.86 15.03 17.21
CA PHE A 145 21.50 14.95 17.76
C PHE A 145 21.25 13.60 18.49
N ASP A 146 20.89 13.65 19.79
CA ASP A 146 20.73 12.48 20.66
C ASP A 146 19.51 12.59 21.59
N PRO A 147 18.43 11.81 21.41
CA PRO A 147 18.32 10.60 20.59
C PRO A 147 18.26 10.92 19.08
N PRO A 148 18.68 9.99 18.20
CA PRO A 148 18.67 10.22 16.76
C PRO A 148 17.25 10.57 16.25
N PRO A 149 17.13 11.52 15.31
CA PRO A 149 15.83 11.96 14.82
C PRO A 149 15.15 10.85 14.00
N ALA A 150 13.82 10.87 13.93
CA ALA A 150 13.02 9.87 13.22
C ALA A 150 13.30 9.77 11.71
N ILE A 151 14.01 10.75 11.15
CA ILE A 151 14.39 10.83 9.74
C ILE A 151 15.62 9.96 9.43
N GLY A 152 16.49 9.72 10.42
CA GLY A 152 17.70 8.89 10.29
C GLY A 152 18.82 9.26 11.26
N GLN A 153 19.80 8.37 11.40
CA GLN A 153 21.01 8.60 12.21
C GLN A 153 21.99 9.51 11.45
N ASN A 154 22.84 10.25 12.18
CA ASN A 154 23.87 11.13 11.63
C ASN A 154 23.38 12.00 10.46
N LEU A 155 22.34 12.80 10.73
CA LEU A 155 21.59 13.53 9.72
C LEU A 155 22.36 14.75 9.18
N LEU A 156 22.42 14.87 7.85
CA LEU A 156 22.80 16.08 7.12
C LEU A 156 21.59 16.60 6.36
N MET A 157 21.22 17.85 6.60
CA MET A 157 20.03 18.46 6.01
C MET A 157 20.43 19.63 5.11
N LEU A 158 20.20 19.48 3.82
CA LEU A 158 20.43 20.51 2.82
C LEU A 158 19.12 21.23 2.50
N PHE A 159 19.09 22.54 2.65
CA PHE A 159 17.99 23.41 2.24
C PHE A 159 18.34 24.10 0.93
N GLY A 160 17.35 24.22 0.04
CA GLY A 160 17.47 25.04 -1.17
C GLY A 160 16.16 25.69 -1.57
N THR A 161 16.24 26.89 -2.12
CA THR A 161 15.08 27.63 -2.62
C THR A 161 14.89 27.43 -4.11
N ALA A 162 13.63 27.16 -4.47
CA ALA A 162 13.17 27.10 -5.85
C ALA A 162 12.40 28.37 -6.21
N ARG A 163 12.66 28.89 -7.42
CA ARG A 163 12.02 30.09 -7.98
C ARG A 163 10.48 30.02 -8.11
N SER A 164 9.92 28.82 -8.23
CA SER A 164 8.47 28.59 -8.32
C SER A 164 8.11 27.15 -7.97
N GLU A 165 6.84 26.87 -7.72
CA GLU A 165 6.33 25.49 -7.50
C GLU A 165 6.58 24.58 -8.71
N ARG A 166 6.48 25.13 -9.93
CA ARG A 166 6.79 24.38 -11.15
C ARG A 166 8.29 24.04 -11.21
N HIS A 167 9.14 24.99 -10.85
CA HIS A 167 10.58 24.77 -10.78
C HIS A 167 10.92 23.70 -9.74
N LEU A 168 10.33 23.80 -8.54
CA LEU A 168 10.43 22.82 -7.46
C LEU A 168 10.11 21.39 -7.94
N HIS A 169 8.97 21.17 -8.59
CA HIS A 169 8.60 19.85 -9.11
C HIS A 169 9.58 19.30 -10.15
N VAL A 170 10.03 20.15 -11.08
CA VAL A 170 10.96 19.72 -12.14
C VAL A 170 12.34 19.42 -11.55
N ALA A 171 12.85 20.30 -10.69
CA ALA A 171 14.15 20.17 -10.04
C ALA A 171 14.20 18.91 -9.17
N SER A 172 13.25 18.71 -8.26
CA SER A 172 13.20 17.52 -7.40
C SER A 172 13.03 16.23 -8.20
N GLY A 173 12.22 16.24 -9.26
CA GLY A 173 12.10 15.10 -10.16
C GLY A 173 13.40 14.78 -10.91
N ARG A 174 14.16 15.80 -11.33
CA ARG A 174 15.49 15.62 -11.95
C ARG A 174 16.48 15.06 -10.94
N LEU A 175 16.49 15.54 -9.70
CA LEU A 175 17.37 15.06 -8.63
C LEU A 175 17.21 13.56 -8.38
N VAL A 176 15.98 13.08 -8.19
CA VAL A 176 15.70 11.65 -7.97
C VAL A 176 16.20 10.79 -9.14
N ARG A 177 16.03 11.26 -10.38
CA ARG A 177 16.51 10.53 -11.57
C ARG A 177 18.03 10.54 -11.66
N TRP A 178 18.68 11.65 -11.33
CA TRP A 178 20.12 11.78 -11.32
C TRP A 178 20.77 10.86 -10.27
N LEU A 179 20.21 10.81 -9.05
CA LEU A 179 20.64 9.90 -7.98
C LEU A 179 20.51 8.43 -8.40
N ARG A 180 19.39 8.08 -9.05
CA ARG A 180 19.16 6.72 -9.56
C ARG A 180 20.11 6.34 -10.70
N TYR A 181 20.40 7.26 -11.62
CA TYR A 181 21.22 6.97 -12.79
C TYR A 181 22.70 6.86 -12.43
N ASN A 182 23.24 7.85 -11.71
CA ASN A 182 24.67 7.98 -11.42
C ASN A 182 25.13 7.16 -10.21
N TYR A 183 24.33 7.15 -9.13
CA TYR A 183 24.74 6.55 -7.84
C TYR A 183 23.95 5.30 -7.46
N LYS A 184 22.97 4.89 -8.30
CA LYS A 184 22.06 3.77 -8.02
C LYS A 184 21.32 3.88 -6.68
N LEU A 185 21.13 5.11 -6.19
CA LEU A 185 20.41 5.39 -4.96
C LEU A 185 18.92 5.56 -5.25
N GLU A 186 18.10 4.84 -4.49
CA GLU A 186 16.64 4.99 -4.51
C GLU A 186 16.23 6.06 -3.51
N ALA A 187 16.26 7.32 -3.96
CA ALA A 187 15.79 8.44 -3.14
C ALA A 187 14.25 8.52 -3.13
N GLU A 188 13.69 8.73 -1.93
CA GLU A 188 12.26 8.96 -1.75
C GLU A 188 11.97 10.47 -1.73
N ALA A 189 11.14 10.95 -2.66
CA ALA A 189 10.75 12.35 -2.73
C ALA A 189 9.31 12.56 -2.26
N ASP A 190 9.15 12.98 -1.01
CA ASP A 190 7.87 13.33 -0.43
C ASP A 190 7.37 14.68 -0.97
N GLY A 191 6.13 14.73 -1.41
CA GLY A 191 5.54 15.86 -2.14
C GLY A 191 5.70 15.80 -3.67
N LEU A 192 6.48 14.87 -4.22
CA LEU A 192 6.61 14.72 -5.67
C LEU A 192 5.48 13.86 -6.25
N ILE A 193 4.57 14.48 -7.00
CA ILE A 193 3.42 13.78 -7.62
C ILE A 193 3.84 13.07 -8.91
N GLY A 194 3.53 11.79 -9.02
CA GLY A 194 3.81 10.99 -10.22
C GLY A 194 2.89 11.32 -11.40
N PRO A 195 3.29 11.05 -12.67
CA PRO A 195 2.45 11.31 -13.83
C PRO A 195 1.09 10.59 -13.80
N GLY A 196 1.04 9.36 -13.26
CA GLY A 196 -0.20 8.60 -13.12
C GLY A 196 -1.14 9.17 -12.06
N GLU A 197 -0.58 9.64 -10.95
CA GLU A 197 -1.32 10.29 -9.87
C GLU A 197 -1.88 11.63 -10.32
N LEU A 198 -1.07 12.45 -11.00
CA LEU A 198 -1.49 13.71 -11.58
C LEU A 198 -2.64 13.51 -12.59
N ARG A 199 -2.50 12.55 -13.52
CA ARG A 199 -3.58 12.20 -14.47
C ARG A 199 -4.85 11.79 -13.75
N THR A 200 -4.74 11.04 -12.66
CA THR A 200 -5.88 10.58 -11.87
C THR A 200 -6.56 11.73 -11.14
N LYS A 201 -5.78 12.61 -10.48
CA LYS A 201 -6.29 13.81 -9.80
C LYS A 201 -6.99 14.75 -10.79
N LEU A 202 -6.35 15.07 -11.92
CA LEU A 202 -6.95 15.90 -12.98
C LEU A 202 -8.22 15.28 -13.56
N ARG A 203 -8.26 13.96 -13.75
CA ARG A 203 -9.47 13.25 -14.21
C ARG A 203 -10.60 13.34 -13.20
N ARG A 204 -10.31 13.20 -11.90
CA ARG A 204 -11.30 13.33 -10.82
C ARG A 204 -11.82 14.76 -10.74
N MET A 205 -10.95 15.77 -10.81
CA MET A 205 -11.34 17.17 -10.87
C MET A 205 -12.22 17.46 -12.07
N ARG A 206 -11.84 17.02 -13.28
CA ARG A 206 -12.65 17.21 -14.50
C ARG A 206 -14.02 16.53 -14.41
N ARG A 207 -14.10 15.34 -13.82
CA ARG A 207 -15.38 14.63 -13.59
C ARG A 207 -16.25 15.38 -12.59
N LYS A 208 -15.66 15.88 -11.50
CA LYS A 208 -16.35 16.68 -10.49
C LYS A 208 -16.88 17.98 -11.10
N ALA A 209 -16.07 18.66 -11.90
CA ALA A 209 -16.45 19.84 -12.67
C ALA A 209 -17.62 19.56 -13.63
N LYS A 210 -17.58 18.41 -14.34
CA LYS A 210 -18.66 17.99 -15.25
C LYS A 210 -19.96 17.68 -14.50
N LEU A 211 -19.88 17.12 -13.29
CA LEU A 211 -21.06 16.69 -12.52
C LEU A 211 -21.70 17.84 -11.73
N LEU A 212 -20.90 18.69 -11.10
CA LEU A 212 -21.35 19.77 -10.21
C LEU A 212 -21.35 21.16 -10.87
N GLY A 213 -20.95 21.24 -12.15
CA GLY A 213 -20.73 22.50 -12.85
C GLY A 213 -19.38 23.14 -12.47
N SER A 214 -18.92 24.07 -13.33
CA SER A 214 -17.62 24.74 -13.19
C SER A 214 -17.47 25.56 -11.90
N SER A 215 -18.57 25.85 -11.20
CA SER A 215 -18.60 26.65 -9.97
C SER A 215 -17.94 25.98 -8.76
N THR A 216 -17.78 24.65 -8.77
CA THR A 216 -17.15 23.90 -7.66
C THR A 216 -15.69 23.54 -7.90
N THR A 217 -15.17 23.84 -9.10
CA THR A 217 -13.82 23.41 -9.51
C THR A 217 -12.75 24.41 -9.12
N SER A 218 -13.16 25.63 -8.78
CA SER A 218 -12.26 26.73 -8.44
C SER A 218 -12.89 27.55 -7.31
N LYS A 219 -12.91 27.01 -6.08
CA LYS A 219 -12.95 27.92 -4.94
C LYS A 219 -11.56 28.57 -4.88
N PRO A 220 -11.42 29.89 -5.07
CA PRO A 220 -10.12 30.54 -4.89
C PRO A 220 -9.70 30.32 -3.44
N GLY A 221 -8.65 29.51 -3.23
CA GLY A 221 -8.14 29.13 -1.90
C GLY A 221 -8.45 27.71 -1.43
N GLY A 222 -9.05 26.84 -2.26
CA GLY A 222 -9.12 25.40 -1.97
C GLY A 222 -7.81 24.71 -2.37
N ASP A 223 -7.21 23.92 -1.46
CA ASP A 223 -6.06 23.08 -1.80
C ASP A 223 -6.51 21.90 -2.65
N ASP A 224 -6.11 21.90 -3.93
CA ASP A 224 -6.37 20.82 -4.89
C ASP A 224 -5.42 19.62 -4.68
N GLY A 225 -4.43 19.74 -3.80
CA GLY A 225 -3.41 18.74 -3.53
C GLY A 225 -2.57 18.40 -4.76
N ILE A 226 -2.52 19.29 -5.76
CA ILE A 226 -1.71 19.16 -6.99
C ILE A 226 -0.48 20.06 -6.89
N THR A 227 -0.66 21.28 -6.41
CA THR A 227 0.40 22.26 -6.16
C THR A 227 0.98 22.03 -4.77
N THR A 228 2.31 21.93 -4.67
CA THR A 228 3.00 21.93 -3.38
C THR A 228 4.13 22.96 -3.42
N GLY A 229 4.32 23.67 -2.29
CA GLY A 229 5.42 24.60 -2.07
C GLY A 229 6.64 23.98 -1.39
N TRP A 230 6.61 22.67 -1.08
CA TRP A 230 7.68 21.94 -0.39
C TRP A 230 7.79 20.50 -0.89
N ILE A 231 9.02 20.06 -1.20
CA ILE A 231 9.35 18.67 -1.51
C ILE A 231 10.57 18.25 -0.67
N CYS A 232 10.48 17.12 0.01
CA CYS A 232 11.56 16.55 0.81
C CYS A 232 12.12 15.32 0.08
N VAL A 233 13.39 15.37 -0.32
CA VAL A 233 14.09 14.25 -0.98
C VAL A 233 15.00 13.58 0.04
N ASN A 234 14.62 12.39 0.49
CA ASN A 234 15.40 11.56 1.39
C ASN A 234 16.29 10.60 0.60
N LEU A 235 17.61 10.68 0.79
CA LEU A 235 18.58 9.80 0.12
C LEU A 235 18.81 8.50 0.90
N GLY A 236 18.30 8.40 2.13
CA GLY A 236 18.53 7.28 3.05
C GLY A 236 19.90 7.33 3.72
N THR A 237 20.21 6.27 4.46
CA THR A 237 21.49 6.11 5.17
C THR A 237 22.57 5.63 4.20
N ILE A 238 23.57 6.47 3.96
CA ILE A 238 24.72 6.19 3.08
C ILE A 238 25.93 5.84 3.95
N GLY A 239 26.71 4.84 3.53
CA GLY A 239 27.93 4.44 4.24
C GLY A 239 27.66 3.67 5.53
N ALA A 240 26.61 2.85 5.57
CA ALA A 240 26.33 1.98 6.71
C ALA A 240 27.44 0.92 6.85
N GLU A 241 28.49 1.28 7.57
CA GLU A 241 29.47 0.32 8.08
C GLU A 241 28.96 -0.25 9.40
N VAL A 242 28.97 -1.58 9.50
CA VAL A 242 28.58 -2.29 10.72
C VAL A 242 29.75 -2.23 11.68
N ASN A 243 29.79 -1.18 12.51
CA ASN A 243 30.72 -1.15 13.63
C ASN A 243 30.16 -1.97 14.79
N GLU A 244 30.88 -3.04 15.13
CA GLU A 244 30.55 -3.95 16.21
C GLU A 244 30.96 -3.35 17.56
N THR A 245 30.20 -2.39 18.07
CA THR A 245 30.44 -1.86 19.42
C THR A 245 29.82 -2.78 20.47
N ALA A 246 30.64 -3.57 21.14
CA ALA A 246 30.24 -4.36 22.29
C ALA A 246 29.89 -3.45 23.47
N ARG A 247 28.67 -3.55 24.00
CA ARG A 247 28.27 -2.88 25.24
C ARG A 247 28.47 -3.84 26.41
N PHE A 248 29.36 -3.47 27.33
CA PHE A 248 29.58 -4.19 28.58
C PHE A 248 28.91 -3.43 29.71
N ASP A 249 28.18 -4.12 30.58
CA ASP A 249 27.69 -3.54 31.84
C ASP A 249 28.87 -3.23 32.78
N ASP A 250 28.63 -2.44 33.84
CA ASP A 250 29.61 -2.13 34.92
C ASP A 250 30.23 -3.38 35.60
N SER A 251 29.68 -4.56 35.34
CA SER A 251 30.17 -5.87 35.79
C SER A 251 31.07 -6.60 34.77
N GLY A 252 31.41 -5.96 33.63
CA GLY A 252 32.23 -6.54 32.57
C GLY A 252 31.53 -7.62 31.75
N LYS A 253 30.22 -7.82 31.95
CA LYS A 253 29.41 -8.80 31.22
C LYS A 253 28.76 -8.13 30.01
N LEU A 254 28.86 -8.77 28.84
CA LEU A 254 28.19 -8.34 27.61
C LEU A 254 26.67 -8.33 27.86
N SER A 255 26.03 -7.16 27.73
CA SER A 255 24.58 -7.02 27.93
C SER A 255 23.88 -6.58 26.65
N GLY A 256 22.73 -7.21 26.37
CA GLY A 256 21.92 -6.97 25.18
C GLY A 256 22.03 -8.09 24.13
N PHE A 257 20.88 -8.48 23.56
CA PHE A 257 20.84 -9.37 22.40
C PHE A 257 21.23 -8.58 21.15
N GLY A 258 22.38 -8.92 20.58
CA GLY A 258 22.91 -8.31 19.37
C GLY A 258 23.71 -7.07 19.71
N ASN A 259 24.93 -7.01 19.17
CA ASN A 259 25.67 -5.78 19.03
C ASN A 259 24.68 -4.77 18.44
N SER A 260 24.34 -3.69 19.16
CA SER A 260 23.72 -2.56 18.50
C SER A 260 24.75 -2.16 17.46
N ALA A 261 24.53 -2.61 16.22
CA ALA A 261 25.16 -2.02 15.06
C ALA A 261 24.76 -0.56 15.17
N VAL A 262 25.65 0.25 15.77
CA VAL A 262 25.62 1.68 15.57
C VAL A 262 26.01 1.79 14.12
N GLU A 263 25.01 1.66 13.25
CA GLU A 263 25.14 1.86 11.82
C GLU A 263 25.76 3.24 11.69
N THR A 264 27.07 3.30 11.45
CA THR A 264 27.81 4.57 11.38
C THR A 264 27.57 5.21 10.02
N GLY A 265 26.35 5.07 9.50
CA GLY A 265 25.92 5.64 8.24
C GLY A 265 25.45 7.06 8.46
N CYS A 266 25.57 7.87 7.41
CA CYS A 266 25.12 9.25 7.38
C CYS A 266 23.84 9.34 6.56
N THR A 267 22.78 9.91 7.12
CA THR A 267 21.53 10.14 6.40
C THR A 267 21.58 11.53 5.76
N ILE A 268 21.39 11.62 4.44
CA ILE A 268 21.34 12.89 3.73
C ILE A 268 19.89 13.18 3.31
N VAL A 269 19.42 14.38 3.63
CA VAL A 269 18.09 14.86 3.24
C VAL A 269 18.20 16.20 2.55
N VAL A 270 17.56 16.33 1.39
CA VAL A 270 17.49 17.57 0.61
C VAL A 270 16.07 18.12 0.67
N GLN A 271 15.89 19.24 1.36
CA GLN A 271 14.62 19.96 1.47
C GLN A 271 14.59 21.09 0.45
N VAL A 272 13.71 20.96 -0.55
CA VAL A 272 13.54 21.98 -1.59
C VAL A 272 12.20 22.67 -1.36
N MET A 273 12.22 24.00 -1.28
CA MET A 273 11.06 24.80 -0.92
C MET A 273 10.95 26.02 -1.82
N THR A 274 9.74 26.56 -1.98
CA THR A 274 9.59 27.93 -2.47
C THR A 274 9.97 28.92 -1.38
N GLU A 275 10.40 30.13 -1.74
CA GLU A 275 10.78 31.18 -0.78
C GLU A 275 9.65 31.44 0.24
N SER A 276 8.42 31.64 -0.24
CA SER A 276 7.25 31.84 0.62
C SER A 276 7.05 30.70 1.62
N ARG A 277 7.25 29.44 1.21
CA ARG A 277 7.04 28.28 2.08
C ARG A 277 8.20 28.08 3.05
N ARG A 278 9.43 28.44 2.66
CA ARG A 278 10.62 28.42 3.51
C ARG A 278 10.49 29.42 4.66
N THR A 279 10.03 30.64 4.38
CA THR A 279 9.79 31.66 5.39
C THR A 279 8.61 31.36 6.31
N GLU A 280 7.62 30.59 5.86
CA GLU A 280 6.48 30.18 6.69
C GLU A 280 6.89 29.07 7.67
N LEU A 281 7.57 28.03 7.19
CA LEU A 281 7.92 26.86 7.99
C LEU A 281 9.17 27.06 8.86
N ASN A 282 10.13 27.89 8.41
CA ASN A 282 11.36 28.23 9.13
C ASN A 282 12.08 27.02 9.76
N LEU A 283 12.16 25.91 9.02
CA LEU A 283 12.69 24.64 9.54
C LEU A 283 14.16 24.75 9.98
N GLU A 284 14.94 25.62 9.34
CA GLU A 284 16.35 25.84 9.70
C GLU A 284 16.51 26.29 11.15
N LYS A 285 15.74 27.30 11.57
CA LYS A 285 15.75 27.79 12.95
C LYS A 285 15.26 26.72 13.91
N LEU A 286 14.19 26.01 13.54
CA LEU A 286 13.64 24.93 14.36
C LEU A 286 14.68 23.83 14.64
N TRP A 287 15.40 23.38 13.61
CA TRP A 287 16.41 22.34 13.76
C TRP A 287 17.64 22.83 14.52
N LEU A 288 18.10 24.06 14.27
CA LEU A 288 19.21 24.67 15.02
C LEU A 288 18.86 24.84 16.51
N ASP A 289 17.67 25.34 16.83
CA ASP A 289 17.20 25.50 18.21
C ASP A 289 17.06 24.14 18.90
N SER A 290 16.56 23.14 18.17
CA SER A 290 16.45 21.78 18.68
C SER A 290 17.82 21.17 18.97
N LEU A 291 18.79 21.35 18.06
CA LEU A 291 20.17 20.92 18.23
C LEU A 291 20.82 21.60 19.44
N ALA A 292 20.66 22.92 19.59
CA ALA A 292 21.21 23.66 20.72
C ALA A 292 20.62 23.20 22.07
N ARG A 293 19.31 22.93 22.12
CA ARG A 293 18.66 22.36 23.32
C ARG A 293 19.19 20.95 23.62
N ASN A 294 19.39 20.14 22.59
CA ASN A 294 19.90 18.80 22.72
C ASN A 294 21.33 18.77 23.28
N GLN A 295 22.20 19.63 22.75
CA GLN A 295 23.57 19.80 23.25
C GLN A 295 23.60 20.23 24.72
N ARG A 296 22.78 21.21 25.11
CA ARG A 296 22.65 21.63 26.52
C ARG A 296 22.18 20.49 27.43
N GLN A 297 21.23 19.67 26.98
CA GLN A 297 20.79 18.51 27.75
C GLN A 297 21.92 17.50 27.90
N ARG A 298 22.69 17.22 26.84
CA ARG A 298 23.86 16.34 26.91
C ARG A 298 24.90 16.85 27.91
N GLU A 299 25.21 18.14 27.88
CA GLU A 299 26.12 18.78 28.85
C GLU A 299 25.62 18.64 30.30
N THR A 300 24.31 18.75 30.54
CA THR A 300 23.75 18.51 31.89
C THR A 300 23.79 17.05 32.33
N PHE A 301 23.80 16.09 31.40
CA PHE A 301 23.85 14.66 31.70
C PHE A 301 25.28 14.10 31.76
N THR A 302 26.28 14.79 31.20
CA THR A 302 27.69 14.45 31.41
C THR A 302 28.14 14.92 32.80
N PRO A 303 28.42 14.04 33.77
CA PRO A 303 28.98 14.48 35.05
C PRO A 303 30.39 15.02 34.78
N ALA A 304 30.58 16.31 35.01
CA ALA A 304 31.92 16.91 35.04
C ALA A 304 32.80 16.13 36.04
N PRO A 305 34.09 15.88 35.74
CA PRO A 305 34.98 15.21 36.66
C PRO A 305 35.16 16.03 37.95
N SER A 306 34.59 15.48 39.02
CA SER A 306 34.81 15.72 40.46
C SER A 306 35.34 17.09 40.93
N LYS A 307 34.46 17.82 41.64
CA LYS A 307 34.86 18.52 42.86
C LYS A 307 33.88 18.24 43.99
N GLY A 308 34.36 17.47 44.98
CA GLY A 308 34.00 17.55 46.39
C GLY A 308 32.54 17.34 46.80
N VAL A 309 32.23 16.13 47.26
CA VAL A 309 31.07 15.81 48.11
C VAL A 309 31.14 16.62 49.41
N PRO A 310 30.00 17.10 49.95
CA PRO A 310 29.58 16.56 51.24
C PRO A 310 28.11 16.12 51.24
N THR A 311 27.96 14.85 51.63
CA THR A 311 26.87 14.21 52.39
C THR A 311 25.72 15.09 52.89
N GLY A 312 24.47 14.68 52.59
CA GLY A 312 23.31 15.15 53.33
C GLY A 312 21.94 14.70 52.82
N ARG A 313 21.43 13.61 53.41
CA ARG A 313 20.01 13.24 53.62
C ARG A 313 19.12 12.84 52.45
N ALA A 314 18.74 11.55 52.50
CA ALA A 314 17.54 10.99 51.90
C ALA A 314 16.26 11.56 52.53
N HIS A 315 15.32 11.98 51.69
CA HIS A 315 13.92 12.18 52.04
C HIS A 315 13.04 11.23 51.19
N PRO A 316 12.04 10.57 51.80
CA PRO A 316 11.25 9.52 51.15
C PRO A 316 10.19 10.08 50.19
N SER A 317 9.93 9.29 49.15
CA SER A 317 8.88 9.43 48.16
C SER A 317 7.49 9.60 48.79
N GLN A 318 6.86 10.75 48.57
CA GLN A 318 5.44 10.96 48.85
C GLN A 318 4.59 10.37 47.71
N SER A 319 3.81 9.36 48.05
CA SER A 319 2.72 8.82 47.23
C SER A 319 1.49 9.72 47.32
N LEU A 320 0.87 9.97 46.17
CA LEU A 320 -0.41 10.70 46.04
C LEU A 320 -1.58 9.84 46.56
N PRO A 321 -2.56 10.40 47.30
CA PRO A 321 -3.69 9.65 47.82
C PRO A 321 -4.76 9.37 46.75
N GLY A 322 -5.27 8.15 46.77
CA GLY A 322 -6.31 7.65 45.87
C GLY A 322 -7.64 8.37 46.02
N GLN A 323 -8.19 8.82 44.89
CA GLN A 323 -9.54 9.34 44.78
C GLN A 323 -10.49 8.21 44.41
N LYS A 324 -11.22 7.67 45.40
CA LYS A 324 -12.36 6.77 45.16
C LYS A 324 -13.55 7.60 44.69
N ARG A 325 -13.95 7.46 43.42
CA ARG A 325 -15.27 7.91 42.93
C ARG A 325 -16.22 6.73 43.00
N SER A 326 -17.18 6.81 43.92
CA SER A 326 -18.34 5.93 44.00
C SER A 326 -19.37 6.38 42.97
N TYR A 327 -19.66 5.55 41.97
CA TYR A 327 -20.92 5.63 41.23
C TYR A 327 -21.69 4.33 41.44
N SER A 328 -22.84 4.52 42.08
CA SER A 328 -23.93 3.57 42.21
C SER A 328 -24.59 3.36 40.85
N THR A 329 -24.72 2.10 40.44
CA THR A 329 -25.80 1.65 39.55
C THR A 329 -26.22 0.27 40.01
N GLN A 330 -27.45 0.18 40.52
CA GLN A 330 -28.10 -1.09 40.81
C GLN A 330 -28.38 -1.86 39.50
N PRO A 331 -28.21 -3.18 39.46
CA PRO A 331 -28.71 -3.98 38.36
C PRO A 331 -30.15 -4.38 38.65
N THR A 332 -31.09 -3.85 37.86
CA THR A 332 -32.39 -4.48 37.68
C THR A 332 -32.32 -5.44 36.48
N LEU A 333 -32.78 -6.67 36.72
CA LEU A 333 -33.24 -7.68 35.75
C LEU A 333 -32.22 -8.25 34.75
N ARG A 334 -31.77 -9.50 34.96
CA ARG A 334 -31.49 -10.49 33.90
C ARG A 334 -31.13 -11.88 34.47
N ASN A 335 -32.14 -12.70 34.79
CA ASN A 335 -31.92 -14.10 35.15
C ASN A 335 -31.59 -15.01 33.95
N ASP A 336 -31.75 -14.54 32.71
CA ASP A 336 -31.46 -15.32 31.50
C ASP A 336 -29.98 -15.29 31.08
N ALA A 337 -29.24 -14.25 31.46
CA ALA A 337 -27.82 -14.12 31.13
C ALA A 337 -26.94 -15.09 31.94
N SER A 338 -27.31 -15.34 33.21
CA SER A 338 -26.57 -16.22 34.11
C SER A 338 -26.54 -17.65 33.58
N ARG A 339 -27.66 -18.16 33.05
CA ARG A 339 -27.77 -19.54 32.55
C ARG A 339 -26.97 -19.76 31.25
N ALA A 340 -26.94 -18.77 30.35
CA ALA A 340 -26.14 -18.82 29.14
C ALA A 340 -24.63 -18.75 29.44
N THR A 341 -24.23 -17.92 30.40
CA THR A 341 -22.82 -17.76 30.81
C THR A 341 -22.28 -19.02 31.51
N HIS A 342 -23.10 -19.68 32.33
CA HIS A 342 -22.72 -20.95 32.97
C HIS A 342 -22.61 -22.13 31.98
N MET A 343 -23.40 -22.13 30.92
CA MET A 343 -23.31 -23.15 29.87
C MET A 343 -22.08 -22.94 28.98
N SER A 344 -21.77 -21.69 28.59
CA SER A 344 -20.57 -21.39 27.79
C SER A 344 -19.27 -21.63 28.55
N SER A 345 -19.22 -21.35 29.86
CA SER A 345 -18.04 -21.65 30.68
C SER A 345 -17.80 -23.14 30.83
N SER A 346 -18.86 -23.95 31.01
CA SER A 346 -18.76 -25.40 31.14
C SER A 346 -18.21 -26.08 29.88
N VAL A 347 -18.60 -25.59 28.70
CA VAL A 347 -18.08 -26.08 27.41
C VAL A 347 -16.60 -25.74 27.25
N LEU A 348 -16.18 -24.52 27.60
CA LEU A 348 -14.76 -24.12 27.55
C LEU A 348 -13.90 -24.88 28.57
N ASP A 349 -14.43 -25.23 29.74
CA ASP A 349 -13.74 -26.04 30.74
C ASP A 349 -13.53 -27.50 30.27
N GLU A 350 -14.48 -28.07 29.52
CA GLU A 350 -14.32 -29.36 28.85
C GLU A 350 -13.24 -29.29 27.77
N VAL A 351 -13.24 -28.24 26.95
CA VAL A 351 -12.21 -28.02 25.93
C VAL A 351 -10.83 -27.83 26.57
N ARG A 352 -10.73 -27.09 27.67
CA ARG A 352 -9.48 -26.93 28.45
C ARG A 352 -8.97 -28.27 28.96
N ARG A 353 -9.85 -29.11 29.51
CA ARG A 353 -9.46 -30.47 29.95
C ARG A 353 -8.94 -31.33 28.80
N ARG A 354 -9.53 -31.21 27.61
CA ARG A 354 -9.03 -31.88 26.41
C ARG A 354 -7.67 -31.32 25.98
N VAL A 355 -7.48 -30.00 25.90
CA VAL A 355 -6.17 -29.41 25.57
C VAL A 355 -5.08 -29.87 26.55
N LEU A 356 -5.41 -29.97 27.84
CA LEU A 356 -4.50 -30.50 28.85
C LEU A 356 -4.22 -32.00 28.69
N SER A 357 -5.20 -32.83 28.34
CA SER A 357 -4.95 -34.25 28.06
C SER A 357 -4.04 -34.41 26.84
N PHE A 358 -4.25 -33.62 25.79
CA PHE A 358 -3.37 -33.57 24.63
C PHE A 358 -1.94 -33.12 24.97
N GLN A 359 -1.72 -32.28 25.99
CA GLN A 359 -0.36 -31.95 26.45
C GLN A 359 0.34 -33.13 27.14
N LEU A 360 -0.41 -33.97 27.84
CA LEU A 360 0.12 -35.07 28.64
C LEU A 360 0.31 -36.36 27.82
N ASP A 361 -0.52 -36.58 26.80
CA ASP A 361 -0.46 -37.75 25.94
C ASP A 361 0.59 -37.56 24.83
N ALA A 362 1.81 -38.04 25.07
CA ALA A 362 2.96 -37.84 24.18
C ALA A 362 2.96 -38.70 22.89
N ASN A 363 2.12 -39.75 22.78
CA ASN A 363 2.39 -40.84 21.82
C ASN A 363 1.32 -41.13 20.75
N GLU A 364 0.10 -40.55 20.76
CA GLU A 364 -0.96 -41.01 19.82
C GLU A 364 -1.87 -39.91 19.22
N SER A 365 -1.53 -38.63 19.35
CA SER A 365 -2.34 -37.57 18.73
C SER A 365 -2.03 -37.46 17.23
N SER A 366 -2.78 -38.18 16.41
CA SER A 366 -2.72 -38.02 14.95
C SER A 366 -3.07 -36.58 14.55
N THR A 367 -2.38 -36.04 13.53
CA THR A 367 -2.67 -34.74 12.89
C THR A 367 -4.17 -34.54 12.57
N ALA A 368 -4.93 -35.62 12.44
CA ALA A 368 -6.37 -35.64 12.24
C ALA A 368 -7.21 -35.12 13.43
N GLN A 369 -6.67 -35.08 14.66
CA GLN A 369 -7.43 -34.73 15.86
C GLN A 369 -7.43 -33.22 16.17
N TYR A 370 -6.42 -32.47 15.68
CA TYR A 370 -6.32 -31.03 15.91
C TYR A 370 -7.44 -30.20 15.28
N PRO A 371 -7.94 -30.50 14.07
CA PRO A 371 -9.08 -29.79 13.49
C PRO A 371 -10.33 -29.87 14.38
N ALA A 372 -10.61 -31.05 14.93
CA ALA A 372 -11.75 -31.26 15.82
C ALA A 372 -11.60 -30.47 17.14
N LEU A 373 -10.37 -30.37 17.66
CA LEU A 373 -10.09 -29.53 18.83
C LEU A 373 -10.30 -28.04 18.52
N ILE A 374 -9.77 -27.55 17.40
CA ILE A 374 -9.92 -26.14 17.00
C ILE A 374 -11.39 -25.78 16.76
N GLN A 375 -12.14 -26.66 16.10
CA GLN A 375 -13.60 -26.48 15.92
C GLN A 375 -14.34 -26.45 17.26
N SER A 376 -13.91 -27.25 18.25
CA SER A 376 -14.52 -27.24 19.59
C SER A 376 -14.26 -25.93 20.36
N ILE A 377 -13.10 -25.28 20.15
CA ILE A 377 -12.76 -23.98 20.77
C ILE A 377 -13.69 -22.87 20.24
N PHE A 378 -14.06 -22.91 18.97
CA PHE A 378 -14.87 -21.87 18.32
C PHE A 378 -16.34 -22.27 18.11
N SER A 379 -16.88 -23.11 19.00
CA SER A 379 -18.29 -23.51 18.95
C SER A 379 -19.24 -22.30 18.99
N PRO A 380 -20.32 -22.28 18.20
CA PRO A 380 -21.27 -21.15 18.11
C PRO A 380 -22.04 -20.87 19.42
N HIS A 381 -21.95 -21.77 20.40
CA HIS A 381 -22.57 -21.62 21.72
C HIS A 381 -21.74 -20.77 22.70
N ILE A 382 -20.50 -20.42 22.33
CA ILE A 382 -19.60 -19.64 23.17
C ILE A 382 -19.84 -18.14 22.90
N GLY A 383 -20.27 -17.41 23.93
CA GLY A 383 -20.56 -15.98 23.82
C GLY A 383 -19.31 -15.11 23.62
N GLU A 384 -19.51 -13.89 23.12
CA GLU A 384 -18.43 -12.94 22.78
C GLU A 384 -17.51 -12.57 23.96
N ALA A 385 -17.98 -12.73 25.19
CA ALA A 385 -17.22 -12.48 26.42
C ALA A 385 -15.99 -13.38 26.58
N HIS A 386 -15.98 -14.56 25.95
CA HIS A 386 -14.89 -15.52 26.05
C HIS A 386 -13.92 -15.47 24.86
N ALA A 387 -14.00 -14.45 24.01
CA ALA A 387 -13.15 -14.32 22.83
C ALA A 387 -11.64 -14.33 23.16
N GLU A 388 -11.24 -13.70 24.27
CA GLU A 388 -9.84 -13.72 24.73
C GLU A 388 -9.40 -15.13 25.14
N GLU A 389 -10.27 -15.84 25.87
CA GLU A 389 -10.00 -17.21 26.31
C GLU A 389 -9.91 -18.17 25.12
N GLN A 390 -10.78 -18.02 24.12
CA GLN A 390 -10.74 -18.80 22.88
C GLN A 390 -9.42 -18.60 22.13
N VAL A 391 -8.95 -17.36 21.97
CA VAL A 391 -7.65 -17.11 21.32
C VAL A 391 -6.50 -17.69 22.15
N SER A 392 -6.54 -17.57 23.48
CA SER A 392 -5.51 -18.15 24.35
C SER A 392 -5.43 -19.68 24.24
N LEU A 393 -6.57 -20.37 24.14
CA LEU A 393 -6.60 -21.82 23.93
C LEU A 393 -6.04 -22.23 22.57
N VAL A 394 -6.27 -21.43 21.52
CA VAL A 394 -5.65 -21.67 20.21
C VAL A 394 -4.15 -21.45 20.25
N GLU A 395 -3.66 -20.44 20.98
CA GLU A 395 -2.23 -20.23 21.19
C GLU A 395 -1.59 -21.42 21.90
N ASP A 396 -2.26 -21.99 22.90
CA ASP A 396 -1.78 -23.19 23.59
C ASP A 396 -1.76 -24.41 22.64
N VAL A 397 -2.78 -24.61 21.81
CA VAL A 397 -2.79 -25.66 20.78
C VAL A 397 -1.66 -25.47 19.77
N MET A 398 -1.44 -24.25 19.27
CA MET A 398 -0.30 -23.96 18.40
C MET A 398 1.04 -24.17 19.09
N ARG A 399 1.16 -23.89 20.39
CA ARG A 399 2.38 -24.14 21.16
C ARG A 399 2.67 -25.64 21.22
N ILE A 400 1.65 -26.46 21.51
CA ILE A 400 1.75 -27.93 21.51
C ILE A 400 2.21 -28.46 20.15
N LEU A 401 1.60 -27.98 19.07
CA LEU A 401 1.98 -28.34 17.70
C LEU A 401 3.45 -27.98 17.40
N SER A 402 3.91 -26.83 17.91
CA SER A 402 5.30 -26.39 17.75
C SER A 402 6.30 -27.24 18.52
N GLU A 403 5.93 -27.69 19.73
CA GLU A 403 6.76 -28.55 20.57
C GLU A 403 6.92 -29.96 19.96
N ARG A 404 5.92 -30.40 19.20
CA ARG A 404 5.91 -31.67 18.46
C ARG A 404 6.59 -31.60 17.09
N ASN A 405 7.20 -30.44 16.77
CA ASN A 405 7.88 -30.17 15.50
C ASN A 405 6.97 -30.35 14.26
N GLU A 406 5.66 -30.15 14.42
CA GLU A 406 4.74 -30.09 13.28
C GLU A 406 4.82 -28.71 12.61
N ASN A 407 4.65 -28.69 11.28
CA ASN A 407 4.71 -27.45 10.51
C ASN A 407 3.47 -26.58 10.80
N LEU A 408 3.59 -25.63 11.73
CA LEU A 408 2.54 -24.63 12.03
C LEU A 408 2.12 -23.79 10.83
N LEU A 409 3.04 -23.61 9.88
CA LEU A 409 2.82 -22.91 8.61
C LEU A 409 2.24 -23.84 7.54
N ASN A 410 1.39 -24.78 7.93
CA ASN A 410 0.60 -25.57 7.00
C ASN A 410 -0.72 -24.84 6.71
N ASN A 411 -1.08 -24.72 5.43
CA ASN A 411 -2.36 -24.15 5.00
C ASN A 411 -3.53 -24.79 5.73
N GLN A 412 -3.45 -26.10 5.99
CA GLN A 412 -4.52 -26.85 6.65
C GLN A 412 -4.84 -26.29 8.05
N VAL A 413 -3.84 -26.07 8.90
CA VAL A 413 -4.06 -25.56 10.27
C VAL A 413 -4.59 -24.13 10.25
N LEU A 414 -4.02 -23.25 9.41
CA LEU A 414 -4.44 -21.85 9.31
C LEU A 414 -5.88 -21.73 8.79
N ILE A 415 -6.21 -22.50 7.75
CA ILE A 415 -7.54 -22.50 7.14
C ILE A 415 -8.57 -23.07 8.10
N THR A 416 -8.27 -24.16 8.82
CA THR A 416 -9.17 -24.70 9.83
C THR A 416 -9.45 -23.70 10.95
N ILE A 417 -8.47 -22.88 11.36
CA ILE A 417 -8.71 -21.84 12.37
C ILE A 417 -9.59 -20.73 11.81
N ILE A 418 -9.31 -20.24 10.59
CA ILE A 418 -10.14 -19.21 9.92
C ILE A 418 -11.57 -19.72 9.74
N GLU A 419 -11.73 -20.95 9.27
CA GLU A 419 -13.01 -21.62 9.11
C GLU A 419 -13.75 -21.73 10.45
N SER A 420 -13.05 -22.14 11.52
CA SER A 420 -13.67 -22.30 12.84
C SER A 420 -14.11 -20.94 13.42
N ILE A 421 -13.31 -19.88 13.23
CA ILE A 421 -13.69 -18.50 13.60
C ILE A 421 -14.94 -18.08 12.79
N ALA A 422 -15.00 -18.40 11.50
CA ALA A 422 -16.17 -18.10 10.66
C ALA A 422 -17.44 -18.81 11.12
N HIS A 423 -17.36 -20.09 11.46
CA HIS A 423 -18.49 -20.87 11.96
C HIS A 423 -18.97 -20.41 13.34
N SER A 424 -18.11 -19.79 14.15
CA SER A 424 -18.50 -19.27 15.47
C SER A 424 -19.59 -18.20 15.40
N GLY A 425 -19.71 -17.48 14.26
CA GLY A 425 -20.67 -16.39 14.07
C GLY A 425 -20.48 -15.18 15.01
N SER A 426 -19.40 -15.18 15.80
CA SER A 426 -19.12 -14.14 16.79
C SER A 426 -18.59 -12.87 16.13
N LYS A 427 -19.05 -11.69 16.57
CA LYS A 427 -18.62 -10.38 16.02
C LYS A 427 -17.54 -9.71 16.87
N SER A 428 -16.89 -10.48 17.74
CA SER A 428 -15.87 -9.95 18.63
C SER A 428 -14.72 -9.31 17.84
N PRO A 429 -14.31 -8.07 18.17
CA PRO A 429 -13.22 -7.40 17.48
C PRO A 429 -11.87 -8.14 17.63
N ILE A 430 -11.74 -8.94 18.69
CA ILE A 430 -10.54 -9.73 19.00
C ILE A 430 -10.41 -10.88 17.99
N LEU A 431 -11.50 -11.62 17.74
CA LEU A 431 -11.53 -12.72 16.78
C LEU A 431 -11.40 -12.22 15.34
N ALA A 432 -12.04 -11.09 15.02
CA ALA A 432 -11.85 -10.45 13.72
C ALA A 432 -10.39 -10.02 13.47
N ARG A 433 -9.68 -9.61 14.53
CA ARG A 433 -8.25 -9.27 14.44
C ARG A 433 -7.37 -10.51 14.32
N ALA A 434 -7.64 -11.55 15.11
CA ALA A 434 -6.93 -12.82 14.98
C ALA A 434 -7.06 -13.40 13.57
N GLN A 435 -8.28 -13.36 13.00
CA GLN A 435 -8.54 -13.78 11.62
C GLN A 435 -7.71 -12.97 10.60
N ARG A 436 -7.70 -11.62 10.69
CA ARG A 436 -6.88 -10.78 9.80
C ARG A 436 -5.38 -11.09 9.90
N ASN A 437 -4.89 -11.28 11.11
CA ASN A 437 -3.47 -11.59 11.31
C ASN A 437 -3.11 -12.95 10.69
N LEU A 438 -4.00 -13.94 10.74
CA LEU A 438 -3.80 -15.24 10.09
C LEU A 438 -3.85 -15.13 8.55
N GLU A 439 -4.80 -14.35 8.02
CA GLU A 439 -4.87 -14.06 6.57
C GLU A 439 -3.59 -13.38 6.08
N ASP A 440 -3.10 -12.39 6.83
CA ASP A 440 -1.85 -11.69 6.54
C ASP A 440 -0.64 -12.65 6.56
N LEU A 441 -0.61 -13.59 7.50
CA LEU A 441 0.43 -14.62 7.55
C LEU A 441 0.41 -15.51 6.29
N MET A 442 -0.77 -15.89 5.80
CA MET A 442 -0.90 -16.68 4.58
C MET A 442 -0.31 -15.93 3.37
N VAL A 443 -0.47 -14.62 3.31
CA VAL A 443 0.05 -13.77 2.23
C VAL A 443 1.55 -13.49 2.39
N ILE A 444 2.01 -13.14 3.59
CA ILE A 444 3.40 -12.75 3.87
C ILE A 444 4.38 -13.91 3.63
N LYS A 445 4.01 -15.13 4.05
CA LYS A 445 4.95 -16.25 4.10
C LYS A 445 5.14 -17.00 2.77
N ARG A 446 4.52 -16.55 1.67
CA ARG A 446 4.55 -17.24 0.36
C ARG A 446 4.32 -18.75 0.54
N LEU A 447 3.29 -19.10 1.31
CA LEU A 447 2.88 -20.48 1.49
C LEU A 447 2.57 -21.12 0.12
N PRO A 448 2.72 -22.46 -0.01
CA PRO A 448 2.25 -23.14 -1.20
C PRO A 448 0.78 -22.81 -1.46
N CYS A 449 0.34 -22.86 -2.73
CA CYS A 449 -1.07 -22.66 -3.05
C CYS A 449 -1.93 -23.62 -2.21
N PRO A 450 -3.00 -23.14 -1.55
CA PRO A 450 -3.97 -24.02 -0.92
C PRO A 450 -4.56 -24.99 -1.95
N ASP A 451 -4.87 -26.18 -1.48
CA ASP A 451 -5.51 -27.20 -2.30
C ASP A 451 -6.97 -26.82 -2.62
N ASP A 452 -7.59 -27.45 -3.60
CA ASP A 452 -8.95 -27.06 -4.03
C ASP A 452 -9.98 -27.26 -2.92
N VAL A 453 -9.84 -28.34 -2.15
CA VAL A 453 -10.67 -28.60 -0.96
C VAL A 453 -10.52 -27.47 0.05
N GLN A 454 -9.30 -26.97 0.25
CA GLN A 454 -9.00 -25.88 1.18
C GLN A 454 -9.54 -24.53 0.67
N ILE A 455 -9.50 -24.31 -0.63
CA ILE A 455 -10.10 -23.13 -1.27
C ILE A 455 -11.61 -23.15 -1.07
N VAL A 456 -12.27 -24.27 -1.34
CA VAL A 456 -13.73 -24.43 -1.13
C VAL A 456 -14.10 -24.21 0.33
N GLN A 457 -13.32 -24.74 1.27
CA GLN A 457 -13.51 -24.48 2.71
C GLN A 457 -13.48 -22.98 3.04
N LEU A 458 -12.49 -22.24 2.53
CA LEU A 458 -12.41 -20.80 2.71
C LEU A 458 -13.59 -20.06 2.06
N LEU A 459 -13.97 -20.43 0.83
CA LEU A 459 -15.11 -19.83 0.15
C LEU A 459 -16.40 -19.99 0.95
N ARG A 460 -16.67 -21.20 1.47
CA ARG A 460 -17.82 -21.47 2.35
C ARG A 460 -17.77 -20.65 3.64
N ALA A 461 -16.60 -20.58 4.28
CA ALA A 461 -16.40 -19.81 5.50
C ALA A 461 -16.70 -18.30 5.30
N TYR A 462 -16.16 -17.68 4.24
CA TYR A 462 -16.41 -16.27 3.97
C TYR A 462 -17.83 -15.98 3.49
N ALA A 463 -18.43 -16.90 2.73
CA ALA A 463 -19.84 -16.80 2.34
C ALA A 463 -20.76 -16.85 3.57
N ALA A 464 -20.48 -17.73 4.55
CA ALA A 464 -21.22 -17.80 5.81
C ALA A 464 -21.08 -16.51 6.65
N GLN A 465 -19.91 -15.87 6.62
CA GLN A 465 -19.71 -14.56 7.25
C GLN A 465 -20.37 -13.39 6.49
N GLY A 466 -20.80 -13.60 5.24
CA GLY A 466 -21.25 -12.54 4.33
C GLY A 466 -20.11 -11.61 3.86
N ASN A 467 -18.85 -12.03 3.99
CA ASN A 467 -17.68 -11.24 3.62
C ASN A 467 -17.27 -11.51 2.16
N TRP A 468 -18.02 -10.90 1.24
CA TRP A 468 -17.84 -11.10 -0.21
C TRP A 468 -16.53 -10.56 -0.76
N GLU A 469 -15.91 -9.56 -0.12
CA GLU A 469 -14.59 -9.05 -0.56
C GLU A 469 -13.52 -10.14 -0.42
N ARG A 470 -13.45 -10.78 0.75
CA ARG A 470 -12.50 -11.85 1.02
C ARG A 470 -12.82 -13.13 0.24
N PHE A 471 -14.10 -13.42 0.03
CA PHE A 471 -14.54 -14.48 -0.86
C PHE A 471 -13.91 -14.35 -2.26
N TRP A 472 -14.02 -13.16 -2.87
CA TRP A 472 -13.45 -12.90 -4.19
C TRP A 472 -11.91 -12.88 -4.21
N ASP A 473 -11.27 -12.53 -3.10
CA ASP A 473 -9.81 -12.58 -2.99
C ASP A 473 -9.27 -14.01 -2.92
N VAL A 474 -9.97 -14.91 -2.21
CA VAL A 474 -9.68 -16.35 -2.22
C VAL A 474 -9.90 -16.94 -3.60
N TRP A 475 -10.99 -16.58 -4.29
CA TRP A 475 -11.26 -17.05 -5.64
C TRP A 475 -10.16 -16.67 -6.65
N ARG A 476 -9.52 -15.51 -6.45
CA ARG A 476 -8.39 -15.04 -7.29
C ARG A 476 -7.05 -15.68 -6.92
N LEU A 477 -7.01 -16.54 -5.90
CA LEU A 477 -5.78 -17.14 -5.40
C LEU A 477 -5.13 -18.12 -6.39
N PRO A 478 -5.84 -19.09 -7.00
CA PRO A 478 -5.21 -20.07 -7.90
C PRO A 478 -4.48 -19.44 -9.10
N PRO A 479 -5.08 -18.47 -9.83
CA PRO A 479 -4.39 -17.81 -10.94
C PRO A 479 -3.12 -17.05 -10.50
N ARG A 480 -3.04 -16.56 -9.25
CA ARG A 480 -1.82 -15.91 -8.73
C ARG A 480 -0.66 -16.89 -8.57
N TYR A 481 -0.96 -18.16 -8.30
CA TYR A 481 0.02 -19.24 -8.25
C TYR A 481 0.22 -19.95 -9.60
N ARG A 482 -0.35 -19.39 -10.69
CA ARG A 482 -0.33 -19.96 -12.04
C ARG A 482 -0.98 -21.36 -12.11
N ARG A 483 -1.97 -21.61 -11.26
CA ARG A 483 -2.82 -22.81 -11.32
C ARG A 483 -4.14 -22.45 -12.01
N ALA A 484 -4.53 -23.25 -13.00
CA ALA A 484 -5.84 -23.14 -13.62
C ALA A 484 -6.94 -23.54 -12.62
N ARG A 485 -8.14 -23.00 -12.80
CA ARG A 485 -9.30 -23.35 -11.98
C ARG A 485 -10.03 -24.51 -12.65
N ASP A 486 -10.18 -25.63 -11.93
CA ASP A 486 -10.81 -26.84 -12.44
C ASP A 486 -12.35 -26.71 -12.47
N GLU A 487 -13.02 -27.57 -13.23
CA GLU A 487 -14.48 -27.59 -13.40
C GLU A 487 -15.22 -27.70 -12.05
N ASP A 488 -14.78 -28.62 -11.19
CA ASP A 488 -15.36 -28.84 -9.86
C ASP A 488 -15.32 -27.57 -8.99
N LEU A 489 -14.26 -26.77 -9.12
CA LEU A 489 -14.11 -25.54 -8.34
C LEU A 489 -15.12 -24.47 -8.77
N TYR A 490 -15.45 -24.39 -10.06
CA TYR A 490 -16.51 -23.53 -10.58
C TYR A 490 -17.89 -24.00 -10.12
N ALA A 491 -18.16 -25.31 -10.15
CA ALA A 491 -19.42 -25.88 -9.66
C ALA A 491 -19.65 -25.50 -8.19
N GLU A 492 -18.65 -25.74 -7.34
CA GLU A 492 -18.70 -25.39 -5.91
C GLU A 492 -18.92 -23.89 -5.69
N LEU A 493 -18.26 -23.02 -6.47
CA LEU A 493 -18.46 -21.58 -6.36
C LEU A 493 -19.92 -21.17 -6.63
N PHE A 494 -20.51 -21.67 -7.72
CA PHE A 494 -21.89 -21.33 -8.08
C PHE A 494 -22.89 -21.94 -7.10
N GLU A 495 -22.66 -23.16 -6.61
CA GLU A 495 -23.47 -23.79 -5.56
C GLU A 495 -23.44 -22.97 -4.26
N ILE A 496 -22.27 -22.51 -3.82
CA ILE A 496 -22.13 -21.68 -2.61
C ILE A 496 -22.86 -20.35 -2.77
N VAL A 497 -22.71 -19.69 -3.90
CA VAL A 497 -23.38 -18.41 -4.18
C VAL A 497 -24.89 -18.60 -4.24
N ALA A 498 -25.38 -19.64 -4.94
CA ALA A 498 -26.79 -19.97 -5.01
C ALA A 498 -27.40 -20.28 -3.64
N ALA A 499 -26.67 -20.99 -2.77
CA ALA A 499 -27.11 -21.33 -1.41
C ALA A 499 -27.41 -20.09 -0.55
N THR A 500 -26.77 -18.95 -0.80
CA THR A 500 -27.04 -17.71 -0.06
C THR A 500 -28.38 -17.05 -0.40
N ARG A 501 -29.00 -17.44 -1.54
CA ARG A 501 -30.28 -16.88 -2.04
C ARG A 501 -30.29 -15.35 -2.17
N GLN A 502 -29.12 -14.74 -2.39
CA GLN A 502 -28.97 -13.30 -2.60
C GLN A 502 -28.82 -12.98 -4.09
N PRO A 503 -29.78 -12.30 -4.73
CA PRO A 503 -29.76 -12.08 -6.19
C PRO A 503 -28.57 -11.21 -6.62
N ALA A 504 -28.18 -10.22 -5.82
CA ALA A 504 -27.07 -9.32 -6.14
C ALA A 504 -25.72 -10.07 -6.26
N VAL A 505 -25.50 -11.07 -5.40
CA VAL A 505 -24.28 -11.88 -5.39
C VAL A 505 -24.29 -12.85 -6.57
N CYS A 506 -25.43 -13.49 -6.87
CA CYS A 506 -25.59 -14.33 -8.06
C CYS A 506 -25.26 -13.56 -9.35
N ILE A 507 -25.78 -12.33 -9.50
CA ILE A 507 -25.49 -11.47 -10.67
C ILE A 507 -23.99 -11.17 -10.76
N GLU A 508 -23.34 -10.85 -9.64
CA GLU A 508 -21.91 -10.57 -9.61
C GLU A 508 -21.06 -11.81 -9.96
N ALA A 509 -21.43 -12.98 -9.44
CA ALA A 509 -20.76 -14.23 -9.71
C ALA A 509 -20.86 -14.63 -11.18
N LEU A 510 -22.07 -14.54 -11.78
CA LEU A 510 -22.29 -14.82 -13.20
C LEU A 510 -21.44 -13.90 -14.09
N ARG A 511 -21.39 -12.60 -13.78
CA ARG A 511 -20.61 -11.62 -14.56
C ARG A 511 -19.10 -11.85 -14.51
N LYS A 512 -18.58 -12.26 -13.35
CA LYS A 512 -17.13 -12.48 -13.19
C LYS A 512 -16.71 -13.85 -13.71
N CYS A 513 -17.44 -14.90 -13.35
CA CYS A 513 -16.96 -16.27 -13.48
C CYS A 513 -17.25 -16.89 -14.85
N VAL A 514 -18.37 -16.56 -15.51
CA VAL A 514 -18.72 -17.17 -16.80
C VAL A 514 -17.75 -16.76 -17.90
N TYR A 515 -17.30 -15.51 -17.90
CA TYR A 515 -16.25 -15.07 -18.81
C TYR A 515 -14.89 -15.69 -18.46
N ASP A 516 -14.56 -15.77 -17.17
CA ASP A 516 -13.31 -16.40 -16.72
C ASP A 516 -13.22 -17.86 -17.20
N MET A 517 -14.29 -18.65 -17.13
CA MET A 517 -14.32 -20.04 -17.61
C MET A 517 -13.85 -20.20 -19.07
N GLN A 518 -14.23 -19.26 -19.94
CA GLN A 518 -13.85 -19.27 -21.36
C GLN A 518 -12.38 -18.87 -21.61
N VAL A 519 -11.81 -18.10 -20.69
CA VAL A 519 -10.44 -17.56 -20.78
C VAL A 519 -9.42 -18.47 -20.09
N GLU A 520 -9.87 -19.38 -19.22
CA GLU A 520 -9.01 -20.38 -18.57
C GLU A 520 -8.25 -21.23 -19.61
N THR A 521 -7.10 -21.74 -19.19
CA THR A 521 -6.24 -22.60 -20.00
C THR A 521 -5.99 -23.92 -19.26
N PRO A 522 -6.67 -25.03 -19.63
CA PRO A 522 -7.65 -25.17 -20.73
C PRO A 522 -9.00 -24.50 -20.43
N PRO A 523 -9.79 -24.12 -21.46
CA PRO A 523 -11.10 -23.52 -21.26
C PRO A 523 -12.02 -24.52 -20.56
N VAL A 524 -12.74 -24.05 -19.54
CA VAL A 524 -13.66 -24.86 -18.75
C VAL A 524 -15.03 -24.80 -19.40
N PHE A 525 -15.46 -25.92 -19.98
CA PHE A 525 -16.82 -26.05 -20.47
C PHE A 525 -17.77 -26.44 -19.32
N PRO A 526 -19.01 -25.95 -19.32
CA PRO A 526 -19.98 -26.29 -18.28
C PRO A 526 -20.45 -27.74 -18.47
N GLY A 527 -19.87 -28.69 -17.73
CA GLY A 527 -20.47 -30.02 -17.57
C GLY A 527 -21.77 -29.96 -16.76
N ASP A 528 -22.40 -31.11 -16.53
CA ASP A 528 -23.75 -31.17 -15.94
C ASP A 528 -23.84 -30.44 -14.59
N ARG A 529 -22.86 -30.64 -13.71
CA ARG A 529 -22.84 -30.03 -12.37
C ARG A 529 -22.70 -28.51 -12.42
N VAL A 530 -21.77 -28.00 -13.23
CA VAL A 530 -21.56 -26.55 -13.40
C VAL A 530 -22.76 -25.91 -14.08
N TYR A 531 -23.32 -26.57 -15.10
CA TYR A 531 -24.51 -26.11 -15.81
C TYR A 531 -25.70 -25.94 -14.86
N ASP A 532 -25.99 -26.95 -14.03
CA ASP A 532 -27.10 -26.90 -13.07
C ASP A 532 -26.88 -25.81 -12.01
N ALA A 533 -25.65 -25.64 -11.52
CA ALA A 533 -25.31 -24.60 -10.55
C ALA A 533 -25.46 -23.19 -11.14
N ILE A 534 -25.05 -22.98 -12.40
CA ILE A 534 -25.23 -21.71 -13.10
C ILE A 534 -26.72 -21.42 -13.33
N LEU A 535 -27.52 -22.41 -13.73
CA LEU A 535 -28.97 -22.25 -13.87
C LEU A 535 -29.64 -21.88 -12.55
N GLN A 536 -29.22 -22.46 -11.42
CA GLN A 536 -29.69 -22.07 -10.10
C GLN A 536 -29.37 -20.60 -9.80
N CYS A 537 -28.15 -20.14 -10.10
CA CYS A 537 -27.79 -18.72 -9.97
C CYS A 537 -28.63 -17.80 -10.89
N ILE A 538 -28.89 -18.22 -12.13
CA ILE A 538 -29.70 -17.45 -13.09
C ILE A 538 -31.16 -17.36 -12.61
N SER A 539 -31.76 -18.46 -12.18
CA SER A 539 -33.14 -18.47 -11.66
C SER A 539 -33.33 -17.58 -10.42
N LEU A 540 -32.30 -17.51 -9.55
CA LEU A 540 -32.31 -16.61 -8.39
C LEU A 540 -32.07 -15.14 -8.78
N ALA A 541 -31.29 -14.89 -9.82
CA ALA A 541 -31.00 -13.54 -10.32
C ALA A 541 -32.16 -12.95 -11.13
N ASP A 542 -32.75 -13.74 -12.01
CA ASP A 542 -33.95 -13.44 -12.77
C ASP A 542 -34.76 -14.73 -13.04
N PRO A 543 -35.89 -14.95 -12.33
CA PRO A 543 -36.71 -16.13 -12.52
C PRO A 543 -37.36 -16.19 -13.92
N THR A 544 -37.50 -15.06 -14.61
CA THR A 544 -38.13 -14.99 -15.93
C THR A 544 -37.17 -15.27 -17.09
N ALA A 545 -35.86 -15.33 -16.82
CA ALA A 545 -34.84 -15.52 -17.85
C ALA A 545 -34.91 -16.90 -18.52
N ILE A 546 -35.26 -17.95 -17.78
CA ILE A 546 -35.35 -19.31 -18.31
C ILE A 546 -36.58 -19.45 -19.21
N GLU A 547 -37.74 -18.98 -18.75
CA GLU A 547 -38.99 -19.01 -19.54
C GLU A 547 -38.87 -18.21 -20.84
N THR A 548 -38.16 -17.08 -20.80
CA THR A 548 -37.92 -16.26 -21.99
C THR A 548 -36.94 -16.92 -22.96
N ALA A 549 -35.93 -17.64 -22.47
CA ALA A 549 -35.04 -18.44 -23.32
C ALA A 549 -35.79 -19.60 -24.01
N ASP A 550 -36.71 -20.28 -23.30
CA ASP A 550 -37.50 -21.38 -23.87
C ASP A 550 -38.43 -20.90 -25.00
N LYS A 551 -39.04 -19.72 -24.84
CA LYS A 551 -39.88 -19.10 -25.89
C LYS A 551 -39.07 -18.73 -27.13
N VAL A 552 -37.81 -18.31 -26.94
CA VAL A 552 -36.89 -17.98 -28.04
C VAL A 552 -36.53 -19.22 -28.87
N GLU A 553 -36.23 -20.35 -28.22
CA GLU A 553 -35.86 -21.60 -28.90
C GLU A 553 -37.05 -22.24 -29.64
N GLN A 554 -38.29 -21.99 -29.22
CA GLN A 554 -39.53 -22.48 -29.86
C GLN A 554 -39.93 -21.71 -31.13
N GLY A 555 -39.12 -20.75 -31.60
CA GLY A 555 -39.30 -20.13 -32.92
C GLY A 555 -40.00 -18.76 -32.92
N GLU A 556 -40.22 -18.12 -31.78
CA GLU A 556 -40.69 -16.71 -31.70
C GLU A 556 -39.54 -15.70 -31.95
N ALA A 557 -38.70 -15.95 -32.97
CA ALA A 557 -37.53 -15.12 -33.31
C ALA A 557 -37.90 -13.66 -33.69
N GLN A 558 -39.16 -13.40 -34.06
CA GLN A 558 -39.69 -12.06 -34.30
C GLN A 558 -39.78 -11.22 -33.02
N TRP A 559 -39.94 -11.84 -31.86
CA TRP A 559 -39.97 -11.15 -30.57
C TRP A 559 -38.59 -10.62 -30.17
N LEU A 560 -37.51 -11.35 -30.45
CA LEU A 560 -36.15 -10.87 -30.20
C LEU A 560 -35.88 -9.57 -30.95
N SER A 561 -36.18 -9.49 -32.26
CA SER A 561 -35.99 -8.25 -33.05
C SER A 561 -36.84 -7.07 -32.53
N SER A 562 -38.08 -7.33 -32.09
CA SER A 562 -38.97 -6.33 -31.49
C SER A 562 -38.50 -5.88 -30.08
N TYR A 563 -37.97 -6.80 -29.28
CA TYR A 563 -37.43 -6.57 -27.93
C TYR A 563 -36.02 -5.93 -27.95
N TYR A 564 -35.26 -6.15 -29.02
CA TYR A 564 -33.96 -5.50 -29.29
C TYR A 564 -34.12 -4.08 -29.88
N ASN A 565 -35.18 -3.80 -30.65
CA ASN A 565 -35.36 -2.54 -31.42
C ASN A 565 -36.53 -1.63 -30.98
N GLY A 566 -37.15 -1.86 -29.81
CA GLY A 566 -38.30 -1.04 -29.35
C GLY A 566 -37.99 0.46 -29.13
N PRO A 567 -38.94 1.37 -29.42
CA PRO A 567 -38.69 2.80 -29.61
C PRO A 567 -38.23 3.53 -28.34
N GLU A 568 -37.25 4.42 -28.54
CA GLU A 568 -36.46 5.14 -27.53
C GLU A 568 -37.24 6.24 -26.75
N ASN A 569 -38.54 6.40 -27.00
CA ASN A 569 -39.25 7.67 -26.76
C ASN A 569 -40.23 7.76 -25.58
N GLU A 570 -40.49 6.69 -24.81
CA GLU A 570 -41.58 6.71 -23.81
C GLU A 570 -41.19 6.56 -22.34
N TRP A 571 -39.95 6.79 -21.90
CA TRP A 571 -39.62 6.40 -20.50
C TRP A 571 -38.77 7.44 -19.77
N LYS A 572 -39.35 8.63 -19.56
CA LYS A 572 -38.80 9.65 -18.65
C LYS A 572 -39.39 9.48 -17.25
N GLU A 573 -38.74 8.65 -16.42
CA GLU A 573 -38.55 8.91 -14.98
C GLU A 573 -37.77 7.82 -14.22
N SER A 574 -37.34 6.72 -14.86
CA SER A 574 -36.54 5.68 -14.17
C SER A 574 -35.43 5.06 -15.03
N ARG A 575 -34.79 5.84 -15.93
CA ARG A 575 -33.88 5.34 -16.98
C ARG A 575 -32.69 4.52 -16.48
N ALA A 576 -32.05 4.88 -15.36
CA ALA A 576 -30.83 4.17 -14.93
C ALA A 576 -31.09 2.77 -14.36
N ARG A 577 -32.14 2.60 -13.55
CA ARG A 577 -32.51 1.29 -12.96
C ARG A 577 -33.14 0.36 -14.00
N ILE A 578 -34.00 0.89 -14.88
CA ILE A 578 -34.71 0.08 -15.88
C ILE A 578 -33.81 -0.32 -17.06
N LEU A 579 -32.89 0.54 -17.51
CA LEU A 579 -31.92 0.16 -18.54
C LEU A 579 -30.89 -0.86 -18.02
N PHE A 580 -30.50 -0.73 -16.75
CA PHE A 580 -29.63 -1.70 -16.09
C PHE A 580 -30.33 -3.06 -15.95
N ASP A 581 -31.59 -3.08 -15.52
CA ASP A 581 -32.41 -4.30 -15.43
C ASP A 581 -32.61 -4.95 -16.82
N ARG A 582 -32.97 -4.18 -17.86
CA ARG A 582 -33.07 -4.70 -19.23
C ARG A 582 -31.76 -5.27 -19.78
N HIS A 583 -30.62 -4.62 -19.51
CA HIS A 583 -29.34 -5.12 -20.00
C HIS A 583 -28.94 -6.43 -19.29
N ILE A 584 -29.18 -6.51 -17.98
CA ILE A 584 -28.98 -7.72 -17.18
C ILE A 584 -29.84 -8.89 -17.69
N LYS A 585 -31.13 -8.63 -17.94
CA LYS A 585 -32.04 -9.64 -18.50
C LYS A 585 -31.58 -10.15 -19.86
N ARG A 586 -31.09 -9.24 -20.73
CA ARG A 586 -30.49 -9.60 -22.03
C ARG A 586 -29.23 -10.46 -21.86
N GLU A 587 -28.35 -10.12 -20.92
CA GLU A 587 -27.15 -10.90 -20.63
C GLU A 587 -27.49 -12.32 -20.17
N PHE A 588 -28.50 -12.48 -19.30
CA PHE A 588 -28.88 -13.81 -18.79
C PHE A 588 -29.58 -14.70 -19.80
N VAL A 589 -30.51 -14.16 -20.61
CA VAL A 589 -31.14 -14.95 -21.68
C VAL A 589 -30.10 -15.43 -22.69
N LYS A 590 -29.16 -14.56 -23.08
CA LYS A 590 -28.04 -14.95 -23.95
C LYS A 590 -27.16 -16.02 -23.29
N MET A 591 -26.86 -15.85 -22.01
CA MET A 591 -26.05 -16.80 -21.24
C MET A 591 -26.71 -18.18 -21.18
N VAL A 592 -28.04 -18.27 -20.96
CA VAL A 592 -28.78 -19.55 -20.99
C VAL A 592 -28.63 -20.24 -22.35
N HIS A 593 -28.79 -19.50 -23.45
CA HIS A 593 -28.62 -20.04 -24.80
C HIS A 593 -27.18 -20.51 -25.06
N ASP A 594 -26.18 -19.70 -24.70
CA ASP A 594 -24.76 -20.05 -24.87
C ASP A 594 -24.38 -21.29 -24.03
N LEU A 595 -24.94 -21.43 -22.82
CA LEU A 595 -24.75 -22.61 -21.96
C LEU A 595 -25.40 -23.87 -22.54
N ARG A 596 -26.62 -23.77 -23.08
CA ARG A 596 -27.30 -24.89 -23.76
C ARG A 596 -26.52 -25.36 -24.98
N PHE A 597 -26.01 -24.40 -25.76
CA PHE A 597 -25.15 -24.70 -26.91
C PHE A 597 -23.83 -25.38 -26.49
N ALA A 598 -23.16 -24.88 -25.44
CA ALA A 598 -21.95 -25.50 -24.91
C ALA A 598 -22.20 -26.94 -24.41
N ARG A 599 -23.35 -27.19 -23.77
CA ARG A 599 -23.77 -28.53 -23.34
C ARG A 599 -24.00 -29.48 -24.52
N GLN A 600 -24.59 -28.99 -25.61
CA GLN A 600 -24.76 -29.80 -26.83
C GLN A 600 -23.41 -30.18 -27.45
N GLN A 601 -22.41 -29.30 -27.42
CA GLN A 601 -21.06 -29.61 -27.90
C GLN A 601 -20.36 -30.69 -27.06
N LEU A 602 -20.56 -30.68 -25.73
CA LEU A 602 -20.02 -31.73 -24.85
C LEU A 602 -20.68 -33.10 -25.09
N ASN A 603 -22.00 -33.13 -25.33
CA ASN A 603 -22.74 -34.36 -25.62
C ASN A 603 -22.45 -34.94 -27.02
N THR A 604 -21.82 -34.16 -27.90
CA THR A 604 -21.48 -34.55 -29.28
C THR A 604 -19.98 -34.84 -29.45
N GLY A 605 -19.33 -35.39 -28.41
CA GLY A 605 -17.88 -35.67 -28.34
C GLY A 605 -17.22 -36.21 -29.62
N PRO A 606 -15.89 -36.07 -29.74
CA PRO A 606 -15.19 -35.76 -30.99
C PRO A 606 -15.33 -36.86 -32.04
N GLU A 607 -16.00 -36.56 -33.16
CA GLU A 607 -15.59 -37.15 -34.42
C GLU A 607 -14.20 -36.61 -34.75
N ALA A 608 -13.18 -37.45 -34.55
CA ALA A 608 -11.81 -37.16 -34.93
C ALA A 608 -11.75 -36.77 -36.42
N PRO A 609 -11.14 -35.64 -36.81
CA PRO A 609 -10.81 -35.43 -38.20
C PRO A 609 -9.63 -36.36 -38.53
N MET A 610 -9.86 -37.24 -39.51
CA MET A 610 -8.82 -37.98 -40.24
C MET A 610 -7.86 -37.04 -40.96
#